data_AF-A0A954M9X1-F1
#
_entry.id   AF-A0A954M9X1-F1
#
_cell.length_a   1.000
_cell.length_b   1.000
_cell.length_c   1.000
_cell.angle_alpha   90.00
_cell.angle_beta   90.00
_cell.angle_gamma   90.00
#
_symmetry.space_group_name_H-M   'P 1'
#
loop_
_entity.id
_entity.type
_entity.pdbx_description
1 polymer ?
#
loop_
_entity_poly.entity_id
_entity_poly.type
_entity_poly.pdbx_seq_one_letter_code
_entity_poly.pdbx_strand_id
1 'polypeptide(L)'
;MINIVKSALLLSLIASLPAQPAFSQNEAPPNDDQTPVTDRQLAVMMYVDYGRSYGYQSMLARIQVDSIKAELDRDRQIAKQNETLLSQNAVSRNEYEISRLKVVWGEKQLIVAEKNLVAINAQYEAMKKMAQHFAGVTVPRDELYSLFRRGWDAGCDKGPDEVDAMKAWVDYSRKSLERARELNRQGSEPLASVLEKEAHLKIAESNYQNRLAGLDRCREVFFPSREEIKAVER
;
A
#
# COMPACT_ATOMS: atom_id res chain seq x y z
N MET A 1 9.13 18.87 1.08
CA MET A 1 10.52 18.37 0.94
C MET A 1 10.97 17.81 2.28
N ILE A 2 10.85 16.49 2.50
CA ILE A 2 11.79 15.66 3.29
C ILE A 2 11.71 14.24 2.70
N ASN A 3 12.88 13.71 2.32
CA ASN A 3 13.14 12.44 1.66
C ASN A 3 13.01 11.25 2.62
N ILE A 4 12.45 10.13 2.16
CA ILE A 4 12.70 8.81 2.77
C ILE A 4 13.32 7.92 1.70
N VAL A 5 14.61 7.64 1.89
CA VAL A 5 15.45 6.77 1.06
C VAL A 5 15.73 5.48 1.83
N LYS A 6 15.33 4.37 1.21
CA LYS A 6 15.95 3.02 1.18
C LYS A 6 16.40 2.38 2.50
N SER A 7 15.67 1.32 2.86
CA SER A 7 16.22 0.15 3.56
C SER A 7 16.99 -0.75 2.59
N ALA A 8 18.17 -1.24 2.98
CA ALA A 8 18.70 -2.55 2.59
C ALA A 8 19.95 -2.93 3.43
N LEU A 9 19.86 -4.12 4.04
CA LEU A 9 20.90 -5.11 4.34
C LEU A 9 22.33 -4.69 4.72
N LEU A 10 22.81 -5.22 5.85
CA LEU A 10 24.11 -5.91 5.88
C LEU A 10 24.17 -6.99 6.98
N LEU A 11 24.47 -8.21 6.55
CA LEU A 11 24.73 -9.40 7.34
C LEU A 11 26.14 -9.36 7.96
N SER A 12 26.23 -9.89 9.19
CA SER A 12 27.27 -10.80 9.72
C SER A 12 28.76 -10.39 9.70
N LEU A 13 29.34 -10.28 10.90
CA LEU A 13 30.73 -10.69 11.15
C LEU A 13 30.80 -11.52 12.45
N ILE A 14 31.27 -12.76 12.30
CA ILE A 14 31.69 -13.67 13.37
C ILE A 14 33.11 -13.27 13.75
N ALA A 15 33.37 -13.06 15.04
CA ALA A 15 34.72 -13.03 15.59
C ALA A 15 34.76 -13.87 16.87
N SER A 16 35.56 -14.94 16.80
CA SER A 16 35.84 -15.92 17.85
C SER A 16 36.82 -15.37 18.90
N LEU A 17 36.75 -15.88 20.15
CA LEU A 17 37.84 -16.22 21.12
C LEU A 17 37.36 -16.02 22.59
N PRO A 18 38.02 -16.61 23.62
CA PRO A 18 38.14 -18.02 23.98
C PRO A 18 37.54 -18.32 25.38
N ALA A 19 37.42 -19.60 25.74
CA ALA A 19 36.99 -20.01 27.09
C ALA A 19 38.14 -20.03 28.11
N GLN A 20 37.92 -19.50 29.32
CA GLN A 20 38.32 -20.19 30.57
C GLN A 20 37.62 -19.61 31.82
N PRO A 21 37.34 -20.43 32.86
CA PRO A 21 36.53 -20.08 34.03
C PRO A 21 37.37 -19.71 35.25
N ALA A 22 36.87 -18.82 36.11
CA ALA A 22 37.35 -18.69 37.49
C ALA A 22 36.20 -18.26 38.40
N PHE A 23 35.98 -19.07 39.44
CA PHE A 23 34.98 -18.90 40.49
C PHE A 23 35.09 -17.52 41.18
N SER A 24 33.96 -16.86 41.35
CA SER A 24 33.68 -16.06 42.55
C SER A 24 32.19 -16.06 42.81
N GLN A 25 31.81 -16.72 43.90
CA GLN A 25 30.48 -16.66 44.49
C GLN A 25 30.28 -15.25 45.05
N ASN A 26 29.46 -14.46 44.37
CA ASN A 26 28.67 -13.41 45.00
C ASN A 26 27.22 -13.80 44.77
N GLU A 27 26.55 -14.26 45.83
CA GLU A 27 25.10 -14.42 45.87
C GLU A 27 24.45 -13.03 45.79
N ALA A 28 24.33 -12.53 44.56
CA ALA A 28 23.26 -11.59 44.24
C ALA A 28 21.93 -12.37 44.28
N PRO A 29 20.81 -11.76 44.71
CA PRO A 29 19.50 -12.37 44.50
C PRO A 29 19.38 -12.77 43.02
N PRO A 30 18.73 -13.91 42.71
CA PRO A 30 18.68 -14.40 41.33
C PRO A 30 18.16 -13.27 40.46
N ASN A 31 19.05 -12.79 39.60
CA ASN A 31 18.78 -11.68 38.72
C ASN A 31 17.74 -12.23 37.72
N ASP A 32 16.46 -11.86 37.91
CA ASP A 32 15.34 -12.23 37.03
C ASP A 32 15.64 -11.88 35.54
N ASP A 33 16.64 -11.02 35.32
CA ASP A 33 17.15 -10.51 34.05
C ASP A 33 18.02 -11.48 33.21
N GLN A 34 18.28 -12.71 33.64
CA GLN A 34 19.05 -13.69 32.84
C GLN A 34 18.22 -14.84 32.26
N THR A 35 16.90 -14.86 32.47
CA THR A 35 16.04 -15.91 31.90
C THR A 35 15.97 -15.75 30.37
N PRO A 36 16.40 -16.74 29.57
CA PRO A 36 16.31 -16.66 28.12
C PRO A 36 14.86 -16.54 27.65
N VAL A 37 14.61 -15.68 26.66
CA VAL A 37 13.30 -15.55 26.01
C VAL A 37 12.95 -16.88 25.34
N THR A 38 11.76 -17.40 25.61
CA THR A 38 11.23 -18.60 24.93
C THR A 38 10.76 -18.27 23.51
N ASP A 39 10.77 -19.25 22.61
CA ASP A 39 10.24 -19.08 21.24
C ASP A 39 8.80 -18.55 21.23
N ARG A 40 7.99 -18.96 22.22
CA ARG A 40 6.62 -18.45 22.38
C ARG A 40 6.58 -16.97 22.75
N GLN A 41 7.44 -16.52 23.66
CA GLN A 41 7.54 -15.10 24.02
C GLN A 41 8.07 -14.28 22.83
N LEU A 42 9.07 -14.79 22.11
CA LEU A 42 9.59 -14.15 20.89
C LEU A 42 8.50 -14.03 19.82
N ALA A 43 7.75 -15.11 19.55
CA ALA A 43 6.64 -15.10 18.61
C ALA A 43 5.57 -14.06 19.01
N VAL A 44 5.18 -14.01 20.28
CA VAL A 44 4.22 -13.01 20.78
C VAL A 44 4.75 -11.58 20.55
N MET A 45 6.01 -11.31 20.91
CA MET A 45 6.60 -9.99 20.72
C MET A 45 6.62 -9.58 19.23
N MET A 46 6.99 -10.51 18.33
CA MET A 46 6.91 -10.27 16.89
C MET A 46 5.47 -9.97 16.45
N TYR A 47 4.49 -10.80 16.85
CA TYR A 47 3.09 -10.59 16.45
C TYR A 47 2.49 -9.29 16.96
N VAL A 48 2.82 -8.87 18.18
CA VAL A 48 2.36 -7.59 18.74
C VAL A 48 2.94 -6.41 17.95
N ASP A 49 4.23 -6.46 17.59
CA ASP A 49 4.86 -5.42 16.77
C ASP A 49 4.23 -5.36 15.36
N TYR A 50 4.01 -6.52 14.73
CA TYR A 50 3.28 -6.59 13.45
C TYR A 50 1.85 -6.05 13.56
N GLY A 51 1.12 -6.41 14.63
CA GLY A 51 -0.23 -5.91 14.89
C GLY A 51 -0.28 -4.38 14.99
N ARG A 52 0.71 -3.77 15.65
CA ARG A 52 0.87 -2.32 15.72
C ARG A 52 1.12 -1.71 14.34
N SER A 53 1.99 -2.33 13.53
CA SER A 53 2.26 -1.90 12.14
C SER A 53 0.98 -1.90 11.31
N TYR A 54 0.17 -2.95 11.38
CA TYR A 54 -1.12 -3.02 10.69
C TYR A 54 -2.15 -2.00 11.19
N GLY A 55 -2.15 -1.68 12.48
CA GLY A 55 -2.95 -0.58 13.03
C GLY A 55 -2.60 0.76 12.37
N TYR A 56 -1.30 1.09 12.25
CA TYR A 56 -0.86 2.29 11.54
C TYR A 56 -1.19 2.26 10.06
N GLN A 57 -0.98 1.13 9.38
CA GLN A 57 -1.35 0.98 7.97
C GLN A 57 -2.85 1.18 7.74
N SER A 58 -3.70 0.68 8.64
CA SER A 58 -5.15 0.87 8.58
C SER A 58 -5.52 2.35 8.69
N MET A 59 -4.88 3.07 9.61
CA MET A 59 -5.07 4.51 9.77
C MET A 59 -4.61 5.29 8.53
N LEU A 60 -3.43 4.99 7.99
CA LEU A 60 -2.93 5.64 6.76
C LEU A 60 -3.82 5.34 5.55
N ALA A 61 -4.33 4.11 5.43
CA ALA A 61 -5.26 3.75 4.36
C ALA A 61 -6.59 4.50 4.47
N ARG A 62 -7.10 4.74 5.68
CA ARG A 62 -8.29 5.60 5.89
C ARG A 62 -8.02 7.04 5.46
N ILE A 63 -6.90 7.62 5.90
CA ILE A 63 -6.49 8.97 5.49
C ILE A 63 -6.40 9.06 3.96
N GLN A 64 -5.87 8.04 3.30
CA GLN A 64 -5.80 8.00 1.83
C GLN A 64 -7.19 7.98 1.19
N VAL A 65 -8.13 7.16 1.70
CA VAL A 65 -9.52 7.15 1.21
C VAL A 65 -10.16 8.52 1.38
N ASP A 66 -10.03 9.14 2.56
CA ASP A 66 -10.62 10.44 2.86
C ASP A 66 -10.03 11.55 1.99
N SER A 67 -8.71 11.54 1.77
CA SER A 67 -8.02 12.48 0.88
C SER A 67 -8.51 12.36 -0.56
N ILE A 68 -8.64 11.13 -1.07
CA ILE A 68 -9.13 10.89 -2.44
C ILE A 68 -10.59 11.34 -2.57
N LYS A 69 -11.44 11.08 -1.58
CA LYS A 69 -12.84 11.55 -1.59
C LYS A 69 -12.89 13.09 -1.65
N ALA A 70 -12.13 13.77 -0.82
CA ALA A 70 -12.07 15.23 -0.82
C ALA A 70 -11.54 15.82 -2.15
N GLU A 71 -10.49 15.21 -2.72
CA GLU A 71 -9.98 15.61 -4.04
C GLU A 71 -11.00 15.37 -5.15
N LEU A 72 -11.70 14.23 -5.10
CA LEU A 72 -12.71 13.87 -6.10
C LEU A 72 -13.93 14.80 -6.04
N ASP A 73 -14.37 15.20 -4.85
CA ASP A 73 -15.46 16.16 -4.69
C ASP A 73 -15.10 17.52 -5.30
N ARG A 74 -13.87 18.01 -5.05
CA ARG A 74 -13.33 19.20 -5.70
C ARG A 74 -13.29 19.03 -7.23
N ASP A 75 -12.73 17.92 -7.71
CA ASP A 75 -12.52 17.70 -9.14
C ASP A 75 -13.85 17.55 -9.90
N ARG A 76 -14.88 16.97 -9.27
CA ARG A 76 -16.26 16.92 -9.79
C ARG A 76 -16.88 18.31 -9.90
N GLN A 77 -16.66 19.18 -8.92
CA GLN A 77 -17.12 20.57 -8.98
C GLN A 77 -16.44 21.32 -10.14
N ILE A 78 -15.13 21.15 -10.30
CA ILE A 78 -14.37 21.75 -11.41
C ILE A 78 -14.88 21.23 -12.76
N ALA A 79 -15.09 19.92 -12.90
CA ALA A 79 -15.60 19.34 -14.14
C ALA A 79 -17.00 19.88 -14.52
N LYS A 80 -17.89 20.02 -13.54
CA LYS A 80 -19.23 20.62 -13.73
C LYS A 80 -19.16 22.10 -14.10
N GLN A 81 -18.24 22.85 -13.47
CA GLN A 81 -18.01 24.25 -13.82
C GLN A 81 -17.48 24.37 -15.25
N ASN A 82 -16.49 23.56 -15.63
CA ASN A 82 -15.92 23.56 -16.97
C ASN A 82 -16.92 23.13 -18.05
N GLU A 83 -17.85 22.22 -17.74
CA GLU A 83 -18.97 21.89 -18.64
C GLU A 83 -19.83 23.13 -18.95
N THR A 84 -20.18 23.88 -17.90
CA THR A 84 -20.96 25.12 -18.04
C THR A 84 -20.18 26.15 -18.86
N LEU A 85 -18.91 26.37 -18.53
CA LEU A 85 -18.05 27.32 -19.24
C LEU A 85 -17.80 26.89 -20.70
N LEU A 86 -17.77 25.59 -21.00
CA LEU A 86 -17.62 25.09 -22.37
C LEU A 86 -18.82 25.47 -23.22
N SER A 87 -20.04 25.32 -22.68
CA SER A 87 -21.27 25.75 -23.39
C SER A 87 -21.33 27.25 -23.64
N GLN A 88 -20.63 28.04 -22.83
CA GLN A 88 -20.47 29.48 -22.96
C GLN A 88 -19.25 29.88 -23.82
N ASN A 89 -18.50 28.90 -24.38
CA ASN A 89 -17.24 29.09 -25.09
C ASN A 89 -16.14 29.78 -24.26
N ALA A 90 -16.25 29.78 -22.93
CA ALA A 90 -15.30 30.40 -22.01
C ALA A 90 -14.09 29.50 -21.68
N VAL A 91 -14.21 28.18 -21.89
CA VAL A 91 -13.09 27.23 -21.80
C VAL A 91 -12.98 26.39 -23.06
N SER A 92 -11.77 25.91 -23.36
CA SER A 92 -11.55 25.01 -24.50
C SER A 92 -12.11 23.61 -24.24
N ARG A 93 -12.40 22.86 -25.31
CA ARG A 93 -12.77 21.45 -25.22
C ARG A 93 -11.70 20.61 -24.52
N ASN A 94 -10.43 20.92 -24.75
CA ASN A 94 -9.29 20.25 -24.10
C ASN A 94 -9.33 20.46 -22.58
N GLU A 95 -9.60 21.68 -22.12
CA GLU A 95 -9.68 22.01 -20.68
C GLU A 95 -10.80 21.21 -19.99
N TYR A 96 -11.98 21.17 -20.62
CA TYR A 96 -13.09 20.36 -20.14
C TYR A 96 -12.72 18.87 -20.10
N GLU A 97 -12.12 18.35 -21.17
CA GLU A 97 -11.73 16.94 -21.24
C GLU A 97 -10.70 16.56 -20.16
N ILE A 98 -9.73 17.44 -19.85
CA ILE A 98 -8.78 17.25 -18.75
C ILE A 98 -9.53 17.12 -17.42
N SER A 99 -10.46 18.03 -17.12
CA SER A 99 -11.23 17.98 -15.88
C SER A 99 -12.07 16.70 -15.76
N ARG A 100 -12.67 16.24 -16.85
CA ARG A 100 -13.41 14.96 -16.88
C ARG A 100 -12.50 13.76 -16.65
N LEU A 101 -11.35 13.71 -17.34
CA LEU A 101 -10.39 12.61 -17.17
C LEU A 101 -9.78 12.58 -15.76
N LYS A 102 -9.62 13.74 -15.13
CA LYS A 102 -9.17 13.83 -13.73
C LYS A 102 -10.19 13.21 -12.77
N VAL A 103 -11.48 13.45 -12.97
CA VAL A 103 -12.57 12.80 -12.20
C VAL A 103 -12.53 11.28 -12.40
N VAL A 104 -12.44 10.80 -13.64
CA VAL A 104 -12.37 9.36 -13.94
C VAL A 104 -11.17 8.71 -13.24
N TRP A 105 -10.01 9.36 -13.28
CA TRP A 105 -8.83 8.87 -12.57
C TRP A 105 -9.06 8.82 -11.05
N GLY A 106 -9.61 9.88 -10.45
CA GLY A 106 -9.93 9.93 -9.03
C GLY A 106 -10.92 8.84 -8.58
N GLU A 107 -11.94 8.54 -9.39
CA GLU A 107 -12.89 7.46 -9.14
C GLU A 107 -12.20 6.08 -9.12
N LYS A 108 -11.30 5.83 -10.06
CA LYS A 108 -10.51 4.59 -10.08
C LYS A 108 -9.53 4.51 -8.90
N GLN A 109 -8.91 5.62 -8.52
CA GLN A 109 -8.06 5.67 -7.32
C GLN A 109 -8.85 5.37 -6.05
N LEU A 110 -10.10 5.84 -5.96
CA LEU A 110 -10.95 5.58 -4.80
C LEU A 110 -11.23 4.09 -4.63
N ILE A 111 -11.59 3.39 -5.71
CA ILE A 111 -11.81 1.94 -5.68
C ILE A 111 -10.58 1.21 -5.15
N VAL A 112 -9.39 1.56 -5.67
CA VAL A 112 -8.12 0.96 -5.22
C VAL A 112 -7.87 1.24 -3.74
N ALA A 113 -8.07 2.48 -3.28
CA ALA A 113 -7.85 2.87 -1.89
C ALA A 113 -8.81 2.14 -0.92
N GLU A 114 -10.08 2.02 -1.29
CA GLU A 114 -11.08 1.31 -0.48
C GLU A 114 -10.76 -0.19 -0.42
N LYS A 115 -10.39 -0.83 -1.54
CA LYS A 115 -9.94 -2.23 -1.56
C LYS A 115 -8.67 -2.43 -0.72
N ASN A 116 -7.73 -1.49 -0.77
CA ASN A 116 -6.52 -1.54 0.05
C ASN A 116 -6.83 -1.46 1.54
N LEU A 117 -7.76 -0.60 1.95
CA LEU A 117 -8.24 -0.53 3.34
C LEU A 117 -8.91 -1.84 3.78
N VAL A 118 -9.73 -2.46 2.92
CA VAL A 118 -10.36 -3.77 3.21
C VAL A 118 -9.29 -4.84 3.41
N ALA A 119 -8.29 -4.93 2.53
CA ALA A 119 -7.20 -5.89 2.63
C ALA A 119 -6.38 -5.73 3.93
N ILE A 120 -6.01 -4.49 4.26
CA ILE A 120 -5.24 -4.19 5.49
C ILE A 120 -6.07 -4.52 6.74
N ASN A 121 -7.36 -4.16 6.78
CA ASN A 121 -8.23 -4.50 7.91
C ASN A 121 -8.38 -6.02 8.08
N ALA A 122 -8.49 -6.78 6.98
CA ALA A 122 -8.56 -8.24 7.04
C ALA A 122 -7.26 -8.84 7.63
N GLN A 123 -6.10 -8.30 7.25
CA GLN A 123 -4.82 -8.70 7.82
C GLN A 123 -4.73 -8.35 9.32
N TYR A 124 -5.16 -7.15 9.70
CA TYR A 124 -5.22 -6.72 11.10
C TYR A 124 -6.08 -7.66 11.97
N GLU A 125 -7.28 -8.03 11.51
CA GLU A 125 -8.15 -8.96 12.23
C GLU A 125 -7.55 -10.38 12.33
N ALA A 126 -6.85 -10.85 11.29
CA ALA A 126 -6.11 -12.11 11.35
C ALA A 126 -4.99 -12.07 12.42
N MET A 127 -4.23 -10.98 12.48
CA MET A 127 -3.19 -10.78 13.52
C MET A 127 -3.79 -10.74 14.93
N LYS A 128 -4.92 -10.04 15.11
CA LYS A 128 -5.64 -9.99 16.38
C LYS A 128 -6.05 -11.38 16.87
N LYS A 129 -6.57 -12.23 15.98
CA LYS A 129 -6.93 -13.61 16.32
C LYS A 129 -5.70 -14.46 16.67
N MET A 130 -4.58 -14.28 15.99
CA MET A 130 -3.34 -14.95 16.39
C MET A 130 -2.84 -14.51 17.77
N ALA A 131 -2.87 -13.21 18.07
CA ALA A 131 -2.49 -12.70 19.38
C ALA A 131 -3.37 -13.31 20.50
N GLN A 132 -4.68 -13.45 20.25
CA GLN A 132 -5.61 -14.14 21.16
C GLN A 132 -5.22 -15.62 21.35
N HIS A 133 -4.86 -16.33 20.27
CA HIS A 133 -4.38 -17.71 20.36
C HIS A 133 -3.17 -17.83 21.27
N PHE A 134 -2.16 -16.98 21.09
CA PHE A 134 -0.96 -17.00 21.94
C PHE A 134 -1.24 -16.62 23.39
N ALA A 135 -2.24 -15.77 23.65
CA ALA A 135 -2.75 -15.44 24.97
C ALA A 135 -3.57 -16.58 25.63
N GLY A 136 -3.71 -17.74 24.98
CA GLY A 136 -4.38 -18.92 25.52
C GLY A 136 -5.87 -19.02 25.17
N VAL A 137 -6.39 -18.13 24.33
CA VAL A 137 -7.76 -18.26 23.81
C VAL A 137 -7.81 -19.36 22.77
N THR A 138 -8.80 -20.25 22.87
CA THR A 138 -9.03 -21.25 21.82
C THR A 138 -9.57 -20.54 20.57
N VAL A 139 -8.78 -20.53 19.50
CA VAL A 139 -9.18 -20.00 18.19
C VAL A 139 -9.36 -21.18 17.24
N PRO A 140 -10.57 -21.38 16.67
CA PRO A 140 -10.79 -22.43 15.69
C PRO A 140 -9.87 -22.25 14.48
N ARG A 141 -9.15 -23.31 14.09
CA ARG A 141 -8.26 -23.32 12.92
C ARG A 141 -8.96 -22.80 11.66
N ASP A 142 -10.20 -23.24 11.44
CA ASP A 142 -10.97 -22.87 10.25
C ASP A 142 -11.35 -21.38 10.22
N GLU A 143 -11.61 -20.80 11.40
CA GLU A 143 -11.85 -19.36 11.53
C GLU A 143 -10.59 -18.58 11.14
N LEU A 144 -9.44 -18.95 11.71
CA LEU A 144 -8.16 -18.31 11.43
C LEU A 144 -7.76 -18.44 9.96
N TYR A 145 -7.90 -19.65 9.38
CA TYR A 145 -7.66 -19.90 7.97
C TYR A 145 -8.52 -18.99 7.08
N SER A 146 -9.82 -18.89 7.37
CA SER A 146 -10.74 -18.05 6.59
C SER A 146 -10.37 -16.56 6.64
N LEU A 147 -9.88 -16.06 7.77
CA LEU A 147 -9.45 -14.68 7.92
C LEU A 147 -8.22 -14.38 7.08
N PHE A 148 -7.20 -15.24 7.15
CA PHE A 148 -6.00 -15.12 6.33
C PHE A 148 -6.30 -15.20 4.85
N ARG A 149 -7.14 -16.18 4.45
CA ARG A 149 -7.51 -16.35 3.05
C ARG A 149 -8.24 -15.12 2.50
N ARG A 150 -9.16 -14.53 3.27
CA ARG A 150 -9.82 -13.27 2.87
C ARG A 150 -8.82 -12.13 2.67
N GLY A 151 -7.86 -11.96 3.58
CA GLY A 151 -6.82 -10.94 3.44
C GLY A 151 -5.92 -11.14 2.21
N TRP A 152 -5.62 -12.41 1.91
CA TRP A 152 -4.88 -12.80 0.71
C TRP A 152 -5.64 -12.48 -0.58
N ASP A 153 -6.89 -12.96 -0.69
CA ASP A 153 -7.73 -12.77 -1.88
C ASP A 153 -8.01 -11.28 -2.12
N ALA A 154 -8.33 -10.52 -1.08
CA ALA A 154 -8.53 -9.07 -1.18
C ALA A 154 -7.28 -8.33 -1.70
N GLY A 155 -6.09 -8.82 -1.35
CA GLY A 155 -4.82 -8.29 -1.85
C GLY A 155 -4.60 -8.54 -3.34
N CYS A 156 -5.11 -9.64 -3.88
CA CYS A 156 -5.01 -9.95 -5.31
C CYS A 156 -6.14 -9.32 -6.13
N ASP A 157 -7.35 -9.21 -5.59
CA ASP A 157 -8.53 -8.69 -6.26
C ASP A 157 -8.47 -7.18 -6.55
N LYS A 158 -7.51 -6.46 -5.96
CA LYS A 158 -7.25 -5.04 -6.28
C LYS A 158 -6.37 -4.84 -7.52
N GLY A 159 -5.64 -5.88 -7.96
CA GLY A 159 -4.66 -5.76 -9.05
C GLY A 159 -5.25 -5.19 -10.34
N PRO A 160 -6.39 -5.69 -10.84
CA PRO A 160 -7.02 -5.15 -12.04
C PRO A 160 -7.41 -3.67 -11.89
N ASP A 161 -7.91 -3.27 -10.72
CA ASP A 161 -8.29 -1.86 -10.47
C ASP A 161 -7.06 -0.94 -10.37
N GLU A 162 -5.94 -1.44 -9.85
CA GLU A 162 -4.67 -0.70 -9.86
C GLU A 162 -4.22 -0.43 -11.30
N VAL A 163 -4.34 -1.43 -12.19
CA VAL A 163 -4.04 -1.28 -13.63
C VAL A 163 -4.97 -0.26 -14.28
N ASP A 164 -6.28 -0.35 -14.03
CA ASP A 164 -7.27 0.60 -14.51
C ASP A 164 -7.00 2.03 -14.04
N ALA A 165 -6.68 2.21 -12.76
CA ALA A 165 -6.36 3.51 -12.18
C ALA A 165 -5.11 4.12 -12.82
N MET A 166 -4.07 3.30 -13.07
CA MET A 166 -2.87 3.78 -13.75
C MET A 166 -3.13 4.10 -15.23
N LYS A 167 -4.01 3.34 -15.91
CA LYS A 167 -4.41 3.66 -17.28
C LYS A 167 -5.17 4.99 -17.35
N ALA A 168 -6.09 5.23 -16.41
CA ALA A 168 -6.82 6.50 -16.32
C ALA A 168 -5.86 7.67 -16.03
N TRP A 169 -4.82 7.46 -15.21
CA TRP A 169 -3.77 8.45 -14.98
C TRP A 169 -3.03 8.80 -16.28
N VAL A 170 -2.63 7.79 -17.06
CA VAL A 170 -1.98 7.98 -18.37
C VAL A 170 -2.84 8.82 -19.30
N ASP A 171 -4.14 8.54 -19.38
CA ASP A 171 -5.05 9.28 -20.27
C ASP A 171 -5.21 10.74 -19.84
N TYR A 172 -5.38 10.99 -18.54
CA TYR A 172 -5.38 12.34 -17.97
C TYR A 172 -4.06 13.08 -18.23
N SER A 173 -2.92 12.46 -17.97
CA SER A 173 -1.59 13.06 -18.16
C SER A 173 -1.31 13.37 -19.64
N ARG A 174 -1.73 12.50 -20.56
CA ARG A 174 -1.57 12.71 -22.00
C ARG A 174 -2.35 13.92 -22.47
N LYS A 175 -3.62 14.03 -22.06
CA LYS A 175 -4.46 15.19 -22.42
C LYS A 175 -3.94 16.48 -21.79
N SER A 176 -3.43 16.41 -20.56
CA SER A 176 -2.80 17.56 -19.89
C SER A 176 -1.56 18.06 -20.64
N LEU A 177 -0.70 17.15 -21.12
CA LEU A 177 0.46 17.50 -21.94
C LEU A 177 0.06 18.09 -23.30
N GLU A 178 -0.99 17.55 -23.93
CA GLU A 178 -1.54 18.09 -25.19
C GLU A 178 -1.92 19.57 -25.02
N ARG A 179 -2.66 19.90 -23.94
CA ARG A 179 -3.06 21.28 -23.63
C ARG A 179 -1.87 22.17 -23.31
N ALA A 180 -0.91 21.70 -22.52
CA ALA A 180 0.30 22.46 -22.20
C ALA A 180 1.10 22.81 -23.47
N ARG A 181 1.23 21.86 -24.41
CA ARG A 181 1.89 22.11 -25.71
C ARG A 181 1.12 23.10 -26.59
N GLU A 182 -0.21 23.07 -26.54
CA GLU A 182 -1.07 24.05 -27.22
C GLU A 182 -0.85 25.46 -26.67
N LEU A 183 -0.94 25.63 -25.35
CA LEU A 183 -0.74 26.91 -24.66
C LEU A 183 0.69 27.44 -24.83
N ASN A 184 1.69 26.56 -24.84
CA ASN A 184 3.07 26.96 -25.06
C ASN A 184 3.29 27.52 -26.46
N ARG A 185 2.68 26.93 -27.49
CA ARG A 185 2.69 27.49 -28.87
C ARG A 185 2.01 28.86 -28.95
N GLN A 186 1.04 29.13 -28.07
CA GLN A 186 0.36 30.42 -27.96
C GLN A 186 1.13 31.44 -27.09
N GLY A 187 2.25 31.04 -26.48
CA GLY A 187 3.03 31.88 -25.56
C GLY A 187 2.41 32.04 -24.17
N SER A 188 1.37 31.27 -23.84
CA SER A 188 0.64 31.34 -22.56
C SER A 188 1.11 30.32 -21.51
N GLU A 189 2.06 29.45 -21.86
CA GLU A 189 2.63 28.43 -20.96
C GLU A 189 4.16 28.36 -21.15
N PRO A 190 4.96 28.33 -20.08
CA PRO A 190 6.42 28.20 -20.19
C PRO A 190 6.83 26.78 -20.62
N LEU A 191 7.96 26.68 -21.34
CA LEU A 191 8.52 25.38 -21.74
C LEU A 191 8.77 24.44 -20.54
N ALA A 192 9.17 25.00 -19.39
CA ALA A 192 9.39 24.23 -18.17
C ALA A 192 8.14 23.45 -17.73
N SER A 193 6.95 24.05 -17.81
CA SER A 193 5.69 23.39 -17.47
C SER A 193 5.35 22.27 -18.46
N VAL A 194 5.62 22.47 -19.75
CA VAL A 194 5.47 21.42 -20.77
C VAL A 194 6.37 20.22 -20.46
N LEU A 195 7.63 20.47 -20.10
CA LEU A 195 8.58 19.42 -19.75
C LEU A 195 8.17 18.67 -18.47
N GLU A 196 7.61 19.38 -17.48
CA GLU A 196 7.04 18.77 -16.27
C GLU A 196 5.89 17.81 -16.64
N LYS A 197 4.93 18.25 -17.47
CA LYS A 197 3.81 17.38 -17.90
C LYS A 197 4.29 16.19 -18.74
N GLU A 198 5.34 16.36 -19.52
CA GLU A 198 5.96 15.26 -20.24
C GLU A 198 6.59 14.24 -19.30
N ALA A 199 7.29 14.69 -18.25
CA ALA A 199 7.82 13.81 -17.22
C ALA A 199 6.70 13.07 -16.47
N HIS A 200 5.61 13.76 -16.12
CA HIS A 200 4.44 13.12 -15.50
C HIS A 200 3.82 12.03 -16.37
N LEU A 201 3.68 12.26 -17.68
CA LEU A 201 3.18 11.23 -18.59
C LEU A 201 4.11 10.01 -18.62
N LYS A 202 5.44 10.23 -18.72
CA LYS A 202 6.42 9.12 -18.69
C LYS A 202 6.34 8.31 -17.40
N ILE A 203 6.16 8.98 -16.25
CA ILE A 203 5.98 8.32 -14.96
C ILE A 203 4.67 7.51 -14.96
N ALA A 204 3.56 8.08 -15.43
CA ALA A 204 2.27 7.40 -15.48
C ALA A 204 2.34 6.15 -16.39
N GLU A 205 2.96 6.27 -17.56
CA GLU A 205 3.12 5.15 -18.50
C GLU A 205 4.00 4.04 -17.91
N SER A 206 5.11 4.39 -17.27
CA SER A 206 5.97 3.42 -16.57
C SER A 206 5.21 2.70 -15.44
N ASN A 207 4.45 3.43 -14.63
CA ASN A 207 3.64 2.82 -13.56
C ASN A 207 2.57 1.88 -14.12
N TYR A 208 1.88 2.29 -15.18
CA TYR A 208 0.89 1.45 -15.85
C TYR A 208 1.51 0.14 -16.36
N GLN A 209 2.62 0.21 -17.09
CA GLN A 209 3.30 -0.98 -17.61
C GLN A 209 3.80 -1.90 -16.50
N ASN A 210 4.38 -1.33 -15.43
CA ASN A 210 4.85 -2.10 -14.28
C ASN A 210 3.71 -2.83 -13.56
N ARG A 211 2.54 -2.19 -13.40
CA ARG A 211 1.36 -2.82 -12.80
C ARG A 211 0.78 -3.90 -13.70
N LEU A 212 0.68 -3.64 -15.00
CA LEU A 212 0.18 -4.59 -15.98
C LEU A 212 1.05 -5.86 -16.02
N ALA A 213 2.37 -5.71 -16.06
CA ALA A 213 3.31 -6.84 -16.05
C ALA A 213 3.34 -7.62 -14.72
N GLY A 214 2.84 -7.01 -13.64
CA GLY A 214 2.79 -7.61 -12.30
C GLY A 214 1.42 -8.20 -11.93
N LEU A 215 0.41 -8.08 -12.80
CA LEU A 215 -0.99 -8.35 -12.47
C LEU A 215 -1.20 -9.79 -11.96
N ASP A 216 -0.56 -10.76 -12.59
CA ASP A 216 -0.74 -12.18 -12.27
C ASP A 216 0.15 -12.65 -11.10
N ARG A 217 1.16 -11.88 -10.70
CA ARG A 217 2.15 -12.29 -9.67
C ARG A 217 1.52 -12.62 -8.33
N CYS A 218 0.43 -11.94 -7.95
CA CYS A 218 -0.26 -12.21 -6.69
C CYS A 218 -0.86 -13.63 -6.65
N ARG A 219 -1.24 -14.16 -7.82
CA ARG A 219 -1.82 -15.50 -7.95
C ARG A 219 -0.78 -16.60 -8.16
N GLU A 220 0.44 -16.22 -8.50
CA GLU A 220 1.58 -17.15 -8.62
C GLU A 220 2.16 -17.56 -7.26
N VAL A 221 2.00 -16.73 -6.23
CA VAL A 221 2.47 -17.06 -4.89
C VAL A 221 1.54 -18.10 -4.25
N PHE A 222 2.10 -19.24 -3.88
CA PHE A 222 1.37 -20.34 -3.28
C PHE A 222 0.82 -19.96 -1.91
N PHE A 223 -0.51 -20.02 -1.77
CA PHE A 223 -1.19 -19.97 -0.47
C PHE A 223 -1.73 -21.36 -0.14
N PRO A 224 -1.31 -21.98 0.99
CA PRO A 224 -1.73 -23.34 1.33
C PRO A 224 -3.25 -23.50 1.35
N SER A 225 -3.74 -24.60 0.80
CA SER A 225 -5.12 -25.02 0.90
C SER A 225 -5.49 -25.33 2.35
N ARG A 226 -6.81 -25.34 2.63
CA ARG A 226 -7.30 -25.65 3.97
C ARG A 226 -6.82 -27.03 4.41
N GLU A 227 -6.86 -28.04 3.52
CA GLU A 227 -6.45 -29.40 3.84
C GLU A 227 -4.94 -29.50 4.11
N GLU A 228 -4.11 -28.79 3.36
CA GLU A 228 -2.68 -28.70 3.65
C GLU A 228 -2.42 -28.10 5.03
N ILE A 229 -3.15 -27.04 5.42
CA ILE A 229 -3.06 -26.48 6.78
C ILE A 229 -3.56 -27.47 7.84
N LYS A 230 -4.55 -28.33 7.54
CA LYS A 230 -4.96 -29.39 8.49
C LYS A 230 -3.91 -30.48 8.64
N ALA A 231 -3.14 -30.74 7.58
CA ALA A 231 -2.12 -31.77 7.52
C ALA A 231 -0.78 -31.33 8.13
N VAL A 232 -0.59 -30.04 8.44
CA VAL A 232 0.58 -29.58 9.21
C VAL A 232 0.47 -30.15 10.63
N GLU A 233 1.27 -31.17 10.90
CA GLU A 233 1.44 -31.75 12.25
C GLU A 233 2.21 -30.78 13.16
N ARG A 234 2.01 -30.92 14.47
CA ARG A 234 2.70 -30.12 15.50
C ARG A 234 4.12 -30.60 15.72
#